data_AF-A0A2C9M8S8-F1
#
_entry.id   AF-A0A2C9M8S8-F1
#
_cell.length_a   1.000
_cell.length_b   1.000
_cell.length_c   1.000
_cell.angle_alpha   90.00
_cell.angle_beta   90.00
_cell.angle_gamma   90.00
#
_symmetry.space_group_name_H-M   'P 1'
#
loop_
_entity.id
_entity.type
_entity.pdbx_description
1 polymer ?
#
loop_
_entity_poly.entity_id
_entity_poly.type
_entity_poly.pdbx_seq_one_letter_code
_entity_poly.pdbx_strand_id
1 'polypeptide(L)'
;IQFKYGQASLLTAACDALQKLIQSPHCQADILLEYFRDMQLESFLLNESLMKLFESCLIKQSHGKSSEKVLARAKSFLSLIKNNKLKLLKNIVPKISSYNYEALEFVLTEILALEANEEASQGIDLIRYLKYYTRCTVPSETEIRICRKELESEELAGVLPEISSARLPYHLLKGINCGKIITPEMKPHTLTYWLNLASVLNLKRDIVIGNTVSNVMESYLQSAAVNTSSASVSSEFLSVANQVEAILSRVEDKRYQAELCCNSLLDRFRHAGELTLVLQIALRYAEQWLASAHE
;
A
#
# COMPACT_ATOMS: atom_id res chain seq x y z
N ILE A 1 54.92 16.58 -21.83
CA ILE A 1 53.69 17.33 -21.47
C ILE A 1 52.48 16.89 -22.30
N GLN A 2 52.60 16.65 -23.61
CA GLN A 2 51.49 16.14 -24.46
C GLN A 2 50.92 14.76 -24.05
N PHE A 3 51.72 13.84 -23.51
CA PHE A 3 51.24 12.50 -23.09
C PHE A 3 50.23 12.52 -21.92
N LYS A 4 50.36 13.47 -20.97
CA LYS A 4 49.42 13.62 -19.84
C LYS A 4 48.09 14.26 -20.27
N TYR A 5 48.12 15.15 -21.26
CA TYR A 5 46.90 15.77 -21.81
C TYR A 5 46.05 14.79 -22.62
N GLY A 6 46.69 13.86 -23.37
CA GLY A 6 45.98 12.82 -24.11
C GLY A 6 45.27 11.80 -23.21
N GLN A 7 45.90 11.39 -22.10
CA GLN A 7 45.28 10.49 -21.12
C GLN A 7 44.10 11.13 -20.37
N ALA A 8 44.21 12.41 -20.01
CA ALA A 8 43.10 13.13 -19.37
C ALA A 8 41.90 13.28 -20.32
N SER A 9 42.13 13.57 -21.60
CA SER A 9 41.09 13.64 -22.64
C SER A 9 40.38 12.29 -22.86
N LEU A 10 41.14 11.19 -22.87
CA LEU A 10 40.60 9.83 -23.02
C LEU A 10 39.77 9.41 -21.81
N LEU A 11 40.22 9.75 -20.59
CA LEU A 11 39.49 9.44 -19.36
C LEU A 11 38.15 10.19 -19.31
N THR A 12 38.11 11.47 -19.70
CA THR A 12 36.86 12.24 -19.77
C THR A 12 35.90 11.63 -20.80
N ALA A 13 36.39 11.29 -21.99
CA ALA A 13 35.56 10.64 -23.02
C ALA A 13 35.04 9.27 -22.56
N ALA A 14 35.83 8.51 -21.80
CA ALA A 14 35.42 7.23 -21.23
C ALA A 14 34.32 7.41 -20.16
N CYS A 15 34.46 8.41 -19.28
CA CYS A 15 33.43 8.75 -18.30
C CYS A 15 32.12 9.21 -18.97
N ASP A 16 32.19 9.98 -20.05
CA ASP A 16 31.00 10.42 -20.80
C ASP A 16 30.30 9.25 -21.50
N ALA A 17 31.07 8.33 -22.09
CA ALA A 17 30.54 7.11 -22.69
C ALA A 17 29.91 6.19 -21.63
N LEU A 18 30.52 6.08 -20.45
CA LEU A 18 29.97 5.36 -19.30
C LEU A 18 28.62 5.93 -18.87
N GLN A 19 28.47 7.26 -18.80
CA GLN A 19 27.18 7.87 -18.49
C GLN A 19 26.10 7.51 -19.51
N LYS A 20 26.44 7.55 -20.81
CA LYS A 20 25.52 7.14 -21.89
C LYS A 20 25.16 5.65 -21.81
N LEU A 21 26.13 4.80 -21.46
CA LEU A 21 25.93 3.37 -21.22
C LEU A 21 24.95 3.15 -20.06
N ILE A 22 25.12 3.83 -18.92
CA ILE A 22 24.24 3.71 -17.75
C ILE A 22 22.81 4.18 -18.08
N GLN A 23 22.66 5.19 -18.94
CA GLN A 23 21.36 5.68 -19.36
C GLN A 23 20.66 4.74 -20.36
N SER A 24 21.41 3.86 -21.04
CA SER A 24 20.86 2.94 -22.05
C SER A 24 20.00 1.84 -21.41
N PRO A 25 18.76 1.63 -21.89
CA PRO A 25 17.89 0.57 -21.38
C PRO A 25 18.44 -0.83 -21.69
N HIS A 26 19.42 -0.98 -22.58
CA HIS A 26 20.00 -2.26 -22.98
C HIS A 26 21.31 -2.60 -22.25
N CYS A 27 21.81 -1.72 -21.39
CA CYS A 27 23.08 -1.94 -20.69
C CYS A 27 23.00 -3.10 -19.70
N GLN A 28 23.67 -4.21 -20.00
CA GLN A 28 23.74 -5.38 -19.13
C GLN A 28 25.02 -5.36 -18.27
N ALA A 29 25.05 -6.21 -17.25
CA ALA A 29 26.15 -6.24 -16.27
C ALA A 29 27.48 -6.67 -16.90
N ASP A 30 27.44 -7.62 -17.83
CA ASP A 30 28.56 -8.09 -18.65
C ASP A 30 29.15 -6.97 -19.51
N ILE A 31 28.31 -6.19 -20.22
CA ILE A 31 28.74 -5.05 -21.03
C ILE A 31 29.49 -4.03 -20.18
N LEU A 32 28.98 -3.75 -18.97
CA LEU A 32 29.63 -2.82 -18.05
C LEU A 32 30.98 -3.37 -17.56
N LEU A 33 31.06 -4.66 -17.22
CA LEU A 33 32.31 -5.29 -16.77
C LEU A 33 33.37 -5.32 -17.88
N GLU A 34 32.96 -5.59 -19.12
CA GLU A 34 33.83 -5.54 -20.30
C GLU A 34 34.36 -4.12 -20.54
N TYR A 35 33.47 -3.12 -20.52
CA TYR A 35 33.84 -1.72 -20.67
C TYR A 35 34.86 -1.25 -19.63
N PHE A 36 34.66 -1.61 -18.35
CA PHE A 36 35.59 -1.29 -17.27
C PHE A 36 36.95 -1.98 -17.42
N ARG A 37 36.96 -3.20 -17.96
CA ARG A 37 38.20 -3.95 -18.24
C ARG A 37 38.98 -3.30 -19.38
N ASP A 38 38.31 -2.97 -20.48
CA ASP A 38 38.94 -2.40 -21.68
C ASP A 38 39.48 -1.00 -21.43
N MET A 39 38.74 -0.19 -20.66
CA MET A 39 39.12 1.19 -20.34
C MET A 39 39.98 1.31 -19.06
N GLN A 40 40.29 0.20 -18.39
CA GLN A 40 41.07 0.13 -17.15
C GLN A 40 40.58 1.10 -16.06
N LEU A 41 39.26 1.23 -15.92
CA LEU A 41 38.63 2.16 -14.98
C LEU A 41 38.68 1.63 -13.55
N GLU A 42 38.70 2.55 -12.58
CA GLU A 42 38.79 2.20 -11.16
C GLU A 42 37.56 1.44 -10.64
N SER A 43 37.79 0.48 -9.75
CA SER A 43 36.72 -0.39 -9.22
C SER A 43 35.64 0.34 -8.42
N PHE A 44 35.96 1.53 -7.86
CA PHE A 44 34.97 2.31 -7.12
C PHE A 44 33.90 2.88 -8.07
N LEU A 45 34.30 3.33 -9.28
CA LEU A 45 33.40 3.82 -10.32
C LEU A 45 32.46 2.72 -10.82
N LEU A 46 32.93 1.47 -10.87
CA LEU A 46 32.11 0.31 -11.23
C LEU A 46 30.99 0.11 -10.21
N ASN A 47 31.34 0.16 -8.92
CA ASN A 47 30.37 -0.02 -7.84
C ASN A 47 29.30 1.08 -7.86
N GLU A 48 29.68 2.35 -8.07
CA GLU A 48 28.72 3.45 -8.24
C GLU A 48 27.84 3.30 -9.48
N SER A 49 28.41 2.85 -10.59
CA SER A 49 27.68 2.64 -11.85
C SER A 49 26.65 1.52 -11.71
N LEU A 50 27.01 0.42 -11.05
CA LEU A 50 26.10 -0.69 -10.73
C LEU A 50 24.96 -0.23 -9.81
N MET A 51 25.24 0.62 -8.81
CA MET A 51 24.21 1.20 -7.94
C MET A 51 23.21 2.04 -8.74
N LYS A 52 23.69 2.91 -9.64
CA LYS A 52 22.83 3.74 -10.50
C LYS A 52 21.99 2.90 -11.47
N LEU A 53 22.56 1.82 -12.02
CA LEU A 53 21.83 0.89 -12.88
C LEU A 53 20.76 0.12 -12.11
N PHE A 54 21.09 -0.36 -10.91
CA PHE A 54 20.14 -1.00 -10.01
C PHE A 54 18.96 -0.06 -9.68
N GLU A 55 19.26 1.18 -9.30
CA GLU A 55 18.24 2.20 -9.03
C GLU A 55 17.35 2.47 -10.25
N SER A 56 17.96 2.69 -11.41
CA SER A 56 17.21 3.00 -12.62
C SER A 56 16.31 1.84 -13.10
N CYS A 57 16.72 0.58 -12.88
CA CYS A 57 15.89 -0.59 -13.21
C CYS A 57 14.57 -0.63 -12.44
N LEU A 58 14.60 -0.25 -11.16
CA LEU A 58 13.46 -0.35 -10.26
C LEU A 58 12.61 0.93 -10.23
N ILE A 59 13.23 2.10 -10.41
CA ILE A 59 12.54 3.40 -10.34
C ILE A 59 11.91 3.79 -11.69
N LYS A 60 12.59 3.60 -12.83
CA LYS A 60 12.07 4.02 -14.15
C LYS A 60 10.88 3.19 -14.64
N GLN A 61 10.63 2.03 -14.03
CA GLN A 61 9.50 1.14 -14.35
C GLN A 61 8.40 1.16 -13.27
N SER A 62 8.43 2.16 -12.39
CA SER A 62 7.65 2.18 -11.16
C SER A 62 6.13 2.34 -11.37
N HIS A 63 5.67 2.76 -12.56
CA HIS A 63 4.24 2.96 -12.81
C HIS A 63 3.45 1.68 -13.13
N GLY A 64 4.06 0.48 -13.05
CA GLY A 64 3.38 -0.78 -13.33
C GLY A 64 3.96 -1.98 -12.58
N LYS A 65 3.52 -3.19 -12.94
CA LYS A 65 4.10 -4.43 -12.42
C LYS A 65 5.49 -4.63 -13.02
N SER A 66 6.52 -4.77 -12.19
CA SER A 66 7.85 -5.14 -12.67
C SER A 66 7.83 -6.54 -13.28
N SER A 67 8.35 -6.67 -14.51
CA SER A 67 8.52 -7.98 -15.15
C SER A 67 9.65 -8.78 -14.49
N GLU A 68 9.57 -10.11 -14.55
CA GLU A 68 10.62 -11.00 -14.04
C GLU A 68 11.99 -10.69 -14.66
N LYS A 69 12.02 -10.32 -15.95
CA LYS A 69 13.27 -9.94 -16.64
C LYS A 69 13.96 -8.75 -15.98
N VAL A 70 13.17 -7.80 -15.49
CA VAL A 70 13.68 -6.57 -14.87
C VAL A 70 14.20 -6.87 -13.47
N LEU A 71 13.47 -7.69 -12.71
CA LEU A 71 13.93 -8.14 -11.39
C LEU A 71 15.19 -9.01 -11.50
N ALA A 72 15.26 -9.91 -12.48
CA ALA A 72 16.46 -10.72 -12.75
C ALA A 72 17.66 -9.83 -13.09
N ARG A 73 17.46 -8.80 -13.91
CA ARG A 73 18.50 -7.81 -14.21
C ARG A 73 18.92 -7.02 -12.98
N ALA A 74 17.98 -6.52 -12.17
CA ALA A 74 18.29 -5.84 -10.92
C ALA A 74 19.10 -6.75 -9.97
N LYS A 75 18.73 -8.02 -9.87
CA LYS A 75 19.47 -9.03 -9.09
C LYS A 75 20.89 -9.23 -9.60
N SER A 76 21.10 -9.24 -10.92
CA SER A 76 22.45 -9.35 -11.51
C SER A 76 23.34 -8.15 -11.17
N PHE A 77 22.78 -6.94 -11.12
CA PHE A 77 23.54 -5.78 -10.65
C PHE A 77 23.82 -5.84 -9.16
N LEU A 78 22.83 -6.22 -8.35
CA LEU A 78 22.96 -6.30 -6.89
C LEU A 78 24.00 -7.35 -6.46
N SER A 79 24.14 -8.47 -7.19
CA SER A 79 25.14 -9.49 -6.88
C SER A 79 26.57 -8.98 -7.06
N LEU A 80 26.80 -8.11 -8.05
CA LEU A 80 28.12 -7.55 -8.39
C LEU A 80 28.54 -6.35 -7.53
N ILE A 81 27.58 -5.66 -6.92
CA ILE A 81 27.88 -4.62 -5.92
C ILE A 81 28.64 -5.28 -4.78
N LYS A 82 29.70 -4.65 -4.26
CA LYS A 82 30.50 -5.22 -3.16
C LYS A 82 30.17 -4.58 -1.81
N ASN A 83 29.99 -3.26 -1.79
CA ASN A 83 29.84 -2.47 -0.57
C ASN A 83 28.49 -1.74 -0.56
N ASN A 84 28.02 -1.36 0.63
CA ASN A 84 26.83 -0.51 0.83
C ASN A 84 25.50 -1.07 0.30
N LYS A 85 25.38 -2.38 0.05
CA LYS A 85 24.13 -3.02 -0.43
C LYS A 85 22.93 -2.69 0.46
N LEU A 86 23.06 -2.90 1.76
CA LEU A 86 21.96 -2.66 2.70
C LEU A 86 21.53 -1.19 2.70
N LYS A 87 22.49 -0.26 2.68
CA LYS A 87 22.21 1.19 2.63
C LYS A 87 21.51 1.56 1.32
N LEU A 88 21.96 1.02 0.19
CA LEU A 88 21.31 1.20 -1.11
C LEU A 88 19.86 0.69 -1.09
N LEU A 89 19.63 -0.53 -0.60
CA LEU A 89 18.30 -1.13 -0.54
C LEU A 89 17.37 -0.33 0.39
N LYS A 90 17.82 0.09 1.58
CA LYS A 90 17.01 0.95 2.46
C LYS A 90 16.68 2.31 1.81
N ASN A 91 17.61 2.86 1.03
CA ASN A 91 17.40 4.13 0.32
C ASN A 91 16.47 4.00 -0.90
N ILE A 92 16.38 2.83 -1.53
CA ILE A 92 15.57 2.63 -2.73
C ILE A 92 14.11 2.35 -2.41
N VAL A 93 13.80 1.66 -1.30
CA VAL A 93 12.44 1.33 -0.88
C VAL A 93 11.47 2.52 -1.00
N PRO A 94 11.74 3.70 -0.41
CA PRO A 94 10.81 4.84 -0.49
C PRO A 94 10.71 5.47 -1.89
N LYS A 95 11.64 5.16 -2.81
CA LYS A 95 11.64 5.67 -4.20
C LYS A 95 10.88 4.76 -5.16
N ILE A 96 10.65 3.50 -4.78
CA ILE A 96 9.83 2.58 -5.58
C ILE A 96 8.38 3.00 -5.42
N SER A 97 7.63 3.01 -6.52
CA SER A 97 6.19 3.29 -6.49
C SER A 97 5.45 2.39 -5.51
N SER A 98 4.55 3.01 -4.74
CA SER A 98 3.62 2.36 -3.81
C SER A 98 2.80 1.21 -4.40
N TYR A 99 2.67 1.12 -5.73
CA TYR A 99 1.86 0.10 -6.42
C TYR A 99 2.66 -1.03 -7.05
N ASN A 100 4.01 -0.90 -7.10
CA ASN A 100 4.89 -1.91 -7.67
C ASN A 100 5.28 -2.95 -6.61
N TYR A 101 4.30 -3.77 -6.25
CA TYR A 101 4.43 -4.84 -5.24
C TYR A 101 5.56 -5.82 -5.56
N GLU A 102 5.80 -6.08 -6.85
CA GLU A 102 6.84 -6.99 -7.31
C GLU A 102 8.24 -6.45 -6.99
N ALA A 103 8.51 -5.18 -7.30
CA ALA A 103 9.78 -4.54 -6.96
C ALA A 103 9.96 -4.35 -5.46
N LEU A 104 8.90 -3.97 -4.73
CA LEU A 104 8.94 -3.81 -3.28
C LEU A 104 9.24 -5.14 -2.58
N GLU A 105 8.53 -6.22 -2.93
CA GLU A 105 8.78 -7.54 -2.34
C GLU A 105 10.20 -8.02 -2.62
N PHE A 106 10.70 -7.82 -3.85
CA PHE A 106 12.08 -8.14 -4.20
C PHE A 106 13.08 -7.41 -3.29
N VAL A 107 12.99 -6.08 -3.18
CA VAL A 107 13.94 -5.30 -2.37
C VAL A 107 13.85 -5.66 -0.89
N LEU A 108 12.65 -5.83 -0.33
CA LEU A 108 12.48 -6.20 1.08
C LEU A 108 13.03 -7.61 1.37
N THR A 109 12.88 -8.55 0.42
CA THR A 109 13.46 -9.90 0.54
C THR A 109 14.99 -9.83 0.57
N GLU A 110 15.59 -9.01 -0.30
CA GLU A 110 17.04 -8.80 -0.31
C GLU A 110 17.53 -8.09 0.97
N ILE A 111 16.73 -7.19 1.58
CA ILE A 111 17.04 -6.60 2.89
C ILE A 111 17.06 -7.69 3.96
N LEU A 112 16.02 -8.53 4.04
CA LEU A 112 15.93 -9.63 5.01
C LEU A 112 17.06 -10.64 4.88
N ALA A 113 17.52 -10.91 3.65
CA ALA A 113 18.65 -11.80 3.41
C ALA A 113 19.98 -11.24 3.93
N LEU A 114 20.10 -9.92 4.07
CA LEU A 114 21.31 -9.24 4.56
C LEU A 114 21.23 -8.89 6.06
N GLU A 115 20.03 -8.63 6.57
CA GLU A 115 19.79 -8.19 7.95
C GLU A 115 18.41 -8.66 8.43
N ALA A 116 18.35 -9.26 9.62
CA ALA A 116 17.08 -9.54 10.28
C ALA A 116 16.37 -8.21 10.57
N ASN A 117 15.28 -7.94 9.84
CA ASN A 117 14.58 -6.67 9.87
C ASN A 117 13.06 -6.91 9.95
N GLU A 118 12.48 -6.66 11.13
CA GLU A 118 11.05 -6.89 11.36
C GLU A 118 10.17 -6.04 10.44
N GLU A 119 10.55 -4.79 10.16
CA GLU A 119 9.80 -3.91 9.27
C GLU A 119 9.74 -4.43 7.83
N ALA A 120 10.83 -5.06 7.37
CA ALA A 120 10.90 -5.69 6.05
C ALA A 120 10.05 -6.96 6.01
N SER A 121 10.08 -7.78 7.06
CA SER A 121 9.21 -8.97 7.18
C SER A 121 7.74 -8.59 7.14
N GLN A 122 7.32 -7.64 7.98
CA GLN A 122 5.94 -7.12 7.99
C GLN A 122 5.56 -6.50 6.65
N GLY A 123 6.50 -5.81 5.99
CA GLY A 123 6.28 -5.24 4.67
C GLY A 123 6.01 -6.30 3.60
N ILE A 124 6.74 -7.42 3.61
CA ILE A 124 6.51 -8.55 2.71
C ILE A 124 5.15 -9.18 2.98
N ASP A 125 4.80 -9.41 4.25
CA ASP A 125 3.50 -9.96 4.60
C ASP A 125 2.36 -9.06 4.11
N LEU A 126 2.46 -7.75 4.34
CA LEU A 126 1.51 -6.78 3.80
C LEU A 126 1.39 -6.88 2.28
N ILE A 127 2.51 -6.93 1.54
CA ILE A 127 2.50 -7.04 0.09
C ILE A 127 1.82 -8.34 -0.39
N ARG A 128 2.09 -9.46 0.28
CA ARG A 128 1.45 -10.75 -0.06
C ARG A 128 -0.05 -10.66 0.03
N TYR A 129 -0.57 -10.05 1.10
CA TYR A 129 -1.99 -9.78 1.22
C TYR A 129 -2.47 -8.89 0.07
N LEU A 130 -1.85 -7.72 -0.11
CA LEU A 130 -2.26 -6.73 -1.11
C LEU A 130 -2.27 -7.26 -2.54
N LYS A 131 -1.43 -8.25 -2.88
CA LYS A 131 -1.45 -8.91 -4.20
C LYS A 131 -2.76 -9.63 -4.51
N TYR A 132 -3.45 -10.15 -3.49
CA TYR A 132 -4.74 -10.84 -3.65
C TYR A 132 -5.95 -9.92 -3.46
N TYR A 133 -5.74 -8.76 -2.85
CA TYR A 133 -6.81 -7.78 -2.67
C TYR A 133 -7.05 -6.97 -3.94
N THR A 134 -8.32 -6.87 -4.31
CA THR A 134 -8.76 -5.94 -5.34
C THR A 134 -9.48 -4.79 -4.67
N ARG A 135 -9.03 -3.59 -5.01
CA ARG A 135 -9.59 -2.34 -4.51
C ARG A 135 -11.08 -2.21 -4.79
N CYS A 136 -11.82 -1.64 -3.84
CA CYS A 136 -13.26 -1.39 -3.96
C CYS A 136 -13.59 0.09 -4.17
N THR A 137 -12.71 1.01 -3.80
CA THR A 137 -12.95 2.45 -3.92
C THR A 137 -11.94 3.12 -4.85
N VAL A 138 -12.31 4.25 -5.43
CA VAL A 138 -11.37 5.04 -6.24
C VAL A 138 -10.29 5.68 -5.35
N PRO A 139 -9.08 5.91 -5.87
CA PRO A 139 -8.03 6.63 -5.14
C PRO A 139 -8.54 7.94 -4.55
N SER A 140 -8.24 8.17 -3.27
CA SER A 140 -8.66 9.40 -2.59
C SER A 140 -7.81 10.61 -3.04
N GLU A 141 -8.33 11.82 -2.89
CA GLU A 141 -7.53 13.03 -3.17
C GLU A 141 -6.28 13.12 -2.29
N THR A 142 -6.36 12.63 -1.05
CA THR A 142 -5.22 12.56 -0.12
C THR A 142 -4.12 11.65 -0.67
N GLU A 143 -4.49 10.49 -1.20
CA GLU A 143 -3.58 9.53 -1.83
C GLU A 143 -2.95 10.12 -3.09
N ILE A 144 -3.77 10.70 -3.97
CA ILE A 144 -3.29 11.36 -5.19
C ILE A 144 -2.24 12.43 -4.83
N ARG A 145 -2.50 13.23 -3.80
CA ARG A 145 -1.59 14.29 -3.36
C ARG A 145 -0.28 13.74 -2.78
N ILE A 146 -0.31 12.66 -2.01
CA ILE A 146 0.91 12.12 -1.38
C ILE A 146 1.74 11.33 -2.40
N CYS A 147 1.12 10.43 -3.16
CA CYS A 147 1.83 9.68 -4.20
C CYS A 147 2.40 10.60 -5.30
N ARG A 148 1.81 11.78 -5.54
CA ARG A 148 2.41 12.81 -6.42
C ARG A 148 3.79 13.25 -5.93
N LYS A 149 3.99 13.39 -4.62
CA LYS A 149 5.29 13.75 -4.05
C LYS A 149 6.32 12.63 -4.19
N GLU A 150 5.88 11.37 -4.19
CA GLU A 150 6.76 10.20 -4.36
C GLU A 150 7.29 10.09 -5.79
N LEU A 151 6.54 10.57 -6.78
CA LEU A 151 6.84 10.30 -8.19
C LEU A 151 7.84 11.27 -8.82
N GLU A 152 8.20 12.40 -8.19
CA GLU A 152 9.19 13.42 -8.65
C GLU A 152 9.26 13.64 -10.17
N SER A 153 8.16 13.42 -10.89
CA SER A 153 8.07 13.45 -12.34
C SER A 153 7.05 14.51 -12.67
N GLU A 154 7.54 15.68 -13.10
CA GLU A 154 6.73 16.80 -13.54
C GLU A 154 5.87 16.47 -14.77
N GLU A 155 6.17 15.38 -15.49
CA GLU A 155 5.54 15.01 -16.76
C GLU A 155 4.15 14.34 -16.60
N LEU A 156 3.81 13.83 -15.40
CA LEU A 156 2.51 13.21 -15.11
C LEU A 156 1.71 14.09 -14.14
N ALA A 157 1.38 15.29 -14.60
CA ALA A 157 0.55 16.24 -13.85
C ALA A 157 -0.86 15.67 -13.62
N GLY A 158 -1.05 14.99 -12.49
CA GLY A 158 -2.37 14.79 -11.89
C GLY A 158 -3.02 13.40 -12.02
N VAL A 159 -2.38 12.43 -12.70
CA VAL A 159 -2.97 11.10 -12.92
C VAL A 159 -2.11 10.03 -12.26
N LEU A 160 -2.70 9.30 -11.29
CA LEU A 160 -2.06 8.11 -10.74
C LEU A 160 -1.93 7.02 -11.81
N PRO A 161 -0.95 6.11 -11.71
CA PRO A 161 -0.85 4.98 -12.62
C PRO A 161 -2.16 4.19 -12.70
N GLU A 162 -2.51 3.65 -13.86
CA GLU A 162 -3.76 2.90 -14.06
C GLU A 162 -3.94 1.77 -13.03
N ILE A 163 -2.84 1.14 -12.62
CA ILE A 163 -2.83 0.07 -11.62
C ILE A 163 -3.32 0.52 -10.23
N SER A 164 -3.34 1.83 -9.93
CA SER A 164 -3.89 2.39 -8.69
C SER A 164 -5.41 2.21 -8.55
N SER A 165 -6.11 1.96 -9.66
CA SER A 165 -7.54 1.60 -9.63
C SER A 165 -7.79 0.21 -9.05
N ALA A 166 -6.82 -0.70 -9.13
CA ALA A 166 -6.93 -2.07 -8.67
C ALA A 166 -6.11 -2.37 -7.40
N ARG A 167 -5.04 -1.60 -7.15
CA ARG A 167 -4.09 -1.78 -6.04
C ARG A 167 -4.15 -0.64 -5.03
N LEU A 168 -3.87 -0.98 -3.77
CA LEU A 168 -3.69 0.00 -2.71
C LEU A 168 -2.22 0.47 -2.57
N PRO A 169 -1.98 1.71 -2.13
CA PRO A 169 -0.63 2.27 -2.01
C PRO A 169 0.12 1.73 -0.78
N TYR A 170 1.14 0.89 -0.99
CA TYR A 170 1.92 0.26 0.10
C TYR A 170 2.51 1.26 1.10
N HIS A 171 3.18 2.33 0.64
CA HIS A 171 3.85 3.27 1.54
C HIS A 171 2.87 4.03 2.44
N LEU A 172 1.67 4.34 1.92
CA LEU A 172 0.62 4.99 2.71
C LEU A 172 0.01 4.06 3.76
N LEU A 173 -0.05 2.77 3.48
CA LEU A 173 -0.57 1.78 4.42
C LEU A 173 0.39 1.52 5.59
N LYS A 174 1.71 1.63 5.37
CA LYS A 174 2.70 1.60 6.46
C LYS A 174 2.80 2.93 7.23
N GLY A 175 2.19 4.00 6.74
CA GLY A 175 2.25 5.33 7.33
C GLY A 175 1.15 5.62 8.36
N ILE A 176 1.27 6.77 9.01
CA ILE A 176 0.35 7.27 10.06
C ILE A 176 -1.09 7.47 9.53
N ASN A 177 -1.26 7.69 8.21
CA ASN A 177 -2.54 8.01 7.59
C ASN A 177 -3.26 6.80 6.96
N CYS A 178 -2.84 5.57 7.27
CA CYS A 178 -3.39 4.34 6.68
C CYS A 178 -4.93 4.26 6.79
N GLY A 179 -5.51 4.72 7.90
CA GLY A 179 -6.96 4.73 8.12
C GLY A 179 -7.74 5.50 7.05
N LYS A 180 -7.22 6.60 6.51
CA LYS A 180 -7.92 7.37 5.46
C LYS A 180 -8.01 6.62 4.13
N ILE A 181 -7.10 5.66 3.91
CA ILE A 181 -7.07 4.82 2.71
C ILE A 181 -7.89 3.55 2.93
N ILE A 182 -7.80 2.96 4.12
CA ILE A 182 -8.41 1.66 4.42
C ILE A 182 -9.89 1.81 4.78
N THR A 183 -10.28 2.84 5.54
CA THR A 183 -11.67 2.97 6.01
C THR A 183 -12.68 2.90 4.87
N PRO A 184 -12.52 3.58 3.71
CA PRO A 184 -13.45 3.45 2.58
C PRO A 184 -13.53 2.03 1.99
N GLU A 185 -12.45 1.24 2.11
CA GLU A 185 -12.31 -0.12 1.61
C GLU A 185 -12.99 -1.17 2.52
N MET A 186 -13.37 -0.79 3.75
CA MET A 186 -14.04 -1.66 4.72
C MET A 186 -15.53 -1.82 4.36
N LYS A 187 -15.85 -2.92 3.68
CA LYS A 187 -17.20 -3.29 3.24
C LYS A 187 -17.56 -4.68 3.81
N PRO A 188 -18.85 -5.04 3.86
CA PRO A 188 -19.28 -6.34 4.40
C PRO A 188 -18.55 -7.55 3.80
N HIS A 189 -18.35 -7.55 2.48
CA HIS A 189 -17.70 -8.63 1.75
C HIS A 189 -16.16 -8.60 1.86
N THR A 190 -15.55 -7.47 2.22
CA THR A 190 -14.09 -7.34 2.43
C THR A 190 -13.68 -7.46 3.89
N LEU A 191 -14.63 -7.44 4.83
CA LEU A 191 -14.37 -7.43 6.27
C LEU A 191 -13.45 -8.56 6.74
N THR A 192 -13.67 -9.80 6.28
CA THR A 192 -12.84 -10.94 6.69
C THR A 192 -11.39 -10.77 6.25
N TYR A 193 -11.18 -10.21 5.05
CA TYR A 193 -9.83 -9.90 4.56
C TYR A 193 -9.16 -8.84 5.44
N TRP A 194 -9.86 -7.75 5.77
CA TRP A 194 -9.32 -6.68 6.61
C TRP A 194 -9.06 -7.11 8.06
N LEU A 195 -9.88 -8.01 8.61
CA LEU A 195 -9.66 -8.58 9.94
C LEU A 195 -8.39 -9.45 10.01
N ASN A 196 -8.04 -10.14 8.92
CA ASN A 196 -6.80 -10.92 8.84
C ASN A 196 -5.57 -10.00 8.70
N LEU A 197 -5.73 -8.88 7.99
CA LEU A 197 -4.67 -7.90 7.80
C LEU A 197 -4.47 -6.96 9.01
N ALA A 198 -5.43 -6.91 9.94
CA ALA A 198 -5.44 -6.00 11.07
C ALA A 198 -4.17 -6.09 11.93
N SER A 199 -3.65 -7.29 12.19
CA SER A 199 -2.42 -7.48 12.97
C SER A 199 -1.18 -6.94 12.25
N VAL A 200 -1.09 -7.13 10.92
CA VAL A 200 0.02 -6.65 10.09
C VAL A 200 0.06 -5.11 10.06
N LEU A 201 -1.11 -4.47 10.04
CA LEU A 201 -1.25 -3.01 10.04
C LEU A 201 -1.35 -2.41 11.45
N ASN A 202 -1.21 -3.22 12.49
CA ASN A 202 -1.37 -2.83 13.89
C ASN A 202 -2.71 -2.10 14.17
N LEU A 203 -3.78 -2.54 13.48
CA LEU A 203 -5.13 -2.05 13.65
C LEU A 203 -5.87 -2.90 14.67
N LYS A 204 -6.65 -2.25 15.55
CA LYS A 204 -7.57 -2.97 16.43
C LYS A 204 -8.70 -3.56 15.59
N ARG A 205 -8.98 -4.86 15.76
CA ARG A 205 -10.06 -5.58 15.06
C ARG A 205 -11.41 -4.89 15.23
N ASP A 206 -11.68 -4.44 16.45
CA ASP A 206 -12.84 -3.66 16.85
C ASP A 206 -13.05 -2.39 16.00
N ILE A 207 -11.97 -1.66 15.71
CA ILE A 207 -12.02 -0.47 14.85
C ILE A 207 -12.38 -0.86 13.41
N VAL A 208 -11.85 -1.97 12.90
CA VAL A 208 -12.19 -2.47 11.55
C VAL A 208 -13.66 -2.82 11.46
N ILE A 209 -14.20 -3.49 12.49
CA ILE A 209 -15.62 -3.86 12.56
C ILE A 209 -16.49 -2.61 12.64
N GLY A 210 -16.20 -1.69 13.57
CA GLY A 210 -16.96 -0.45 13.76
C GLY A 210 -16.98 0.45 12.52
N ASN A 211 -15.85 0.58 11.82
CA ASN A 211 -15.78 1.31 10.56
C ASN A 211 -16.61 0.63 9.45
N THR A 212 -16.61 -0.70 9.40
CA THR A 212 -17.45 -1.44 8.44
C THR A 212 -18.93 -1.20 8.70
N VAL A 213 -19.37 -1.26 9.97
CA VAL A 213 -20.75 -0.93 10.36
C VAL A 213 -21.08 0.50 9.95
N SER A 214 -20.23 1.47 10.29
CA SER A 214 -20.43 2.88 9.95
C SER A 214 -20.56 3.09 8.43
N ASN A 215 -19.75 2.42 7.62
CA ASN A 215 -19.81 2.52 6.16
C ASN A 215 -21.08 1.94 5.56
N VAL A 216 -21.56 0.80 6.09
CA VAL A 216 -22.82 0.18 5.67
C VAL A 216 -23.98 1.12 5.94
N MET A 217 -24.00 1.70 7.15
CA MET A 217 -25.02 2.65 7.58
C MET A 217 -24.99 3.94 6.76
N GLU A 218 -23.80 4.50 6.53
CA GLU A 218 -23.64 5.70 5.72
C GLU A 218 -24.13 5.48 4.28
N SER A 219 -23.82 4.32 3.69
CA SER A 219 -24.32 3.95 2.35
C SER A 219 -25.85 3.86 2.31
N TYR A 220 -26.48 3.32 3.36
CA TYR A 220 -27.93 3.29 3.46
C TYR A 220 -28.50 4.71 3.54
N LEU A 221 -28.00 5.54 4.45
CA LEU A 221 -28.49 6.89 4.68
C LEU A 221 -28.38 7.78 3.43
N GLN A 222 -27.28 7.65 2.69
CA GLN A 222 -27.11 8.35 1.41
C GLN A 222 -28.14 7.90 0.36
N SER A 223 -28.46 6.60 0.31
CA SER A 223 -29.50 6.09 -0.60
C SER A 223 -30.93 6.45 -0.16
N ALA A 224 -31.19 6.46 1.14
CA ALA A 224 -32.50 6.74 1.72
C ALA A 224 -32.86 8.23 1.66
N ALA A 225 -31.86 9.13 1.77
CA ALA A 225 -32.04 10.58 1.62
C ALA A 225 -32.56 10.97 0.22
N VAL A 226 -32.35 10.13 -0.79
CA VAL A 226 -32.84 10.33 -2.16
C VAL A 226 -34.30 9.83 -2.32
N ASN A 227 -34.74 8.92 -1.45
CA ASN A 227 -36.03 8.22 -1.53
C ASN A 227 -36.95 8.59 -0.35
N THR A 228 -37.34 9.87 -0.27
CA THR A 228 -38.29 10.37 0.74
C THR A 228 -39.74 10.11 0.36
N SER A 229 -40.35 8.98 0.73
CA SER A 229 -41.82 8.82 0.59
C SER A 229 -42.50 7.64 1.32
N SER A 230 -41.99 7.08 2.42
CA SER A 230 -42.82 6.14 3.20
C SER A 230 -42.60 6.20 4.71
N ALA A 231 -43.71 6.08 5.47
CA ALA A 231 -43.71 6.02 6.94
C ALA A 231 -43.43 4.61 7.49
N SER A 232 -43.37 3.61 6.60
CA SER A 232 -43.07 2.22 6.91
C SER A 232 -41.57 1.93 6.85
N VAL A 233 -41.12 0.96 7.65
CA VAL A 233 -39.75 0.43 7.57
C VAL A 233 -39.55 -0.18 6.18
N SER A 234 -38.51 0.27 5.48
CA SER A 234 -38.17 -0.24 4.15
C SER A 234 -37.60 -1.66 4.23
N SER A 235 -37.79 -2.46 3.17
CA SER A 235 -37.17 -3.79 3.08
C SER A 235 -35.63 -3.72 3.03
N GLU A 236 -35.15 -2.62 2.47
CA GLU A 236 -33.75 -2.24 2.34
C GLU A 236 -33.14 -1.99 3.72
N PHE A 237 -33.86 -1.27 4.60
CA PHE A 237 -33.45 -1.08 5.99
C PHE A 237 -33.31 -2.40 6.73
N LEU A 238 -34.28 -3.31 6.60
CA LEU A 238 -34.23 -4.61 7.27
C LEU A 238 -33.02 -5.43 6.78
N SER A 239 -32.71 -5.39 5.49
CA SER A 239 -31.51 -6.03 4.95
C SER A 239 -30.23 -5.44 5.52
N VAL A 240 -30.16 -4.11 5.64
CA VAL A 240 -29.01 -3.40 6.22
C VAL A 240 -28.86 -3.72 7.71
N ALA A 241 -29.95 -3.71 8.47
CA ALA A 241 -29.96 -4.04 9.90
C ALA A 241 -29.46 -5.47 10.14
N ASN A 242 -29.96 -6.45 9.37
CA ASN A 242 -29.49 -7.84 9.44
C ASN A 242 -27.98 -7.95 9.11
N GLN A 243 -27.51 -7.19 8.12
CA GLN A 243 -26.09 -7.18 7.77
C GLN A 243 -25.22 -6.56 8.89
N VAL A 244 -25.69 -5.47 9.52
CA VAL A 244 -25.02 -4.85 10.66
C VAL A 244 -24.99 -5.80 11.85
N GLU A 245 -26.09 -6.49 12.17
CA GLU A 245 -26.12 -7.49 13.23
C GLU A 245 -25.13 -8.63 12.97
N ALA A 246 -25.06 -9.14 11.74
CA ALA A 246 -24.09 -10.16 11.36
C ALA A 246 -22.65 -9.68 11.53
N ILE A 247 -22.36 -8.42 11.21
CA ILE A 247 -21.03 -7.82 11.40
C ILE A 247 -20.73 -7.64 12.90
N LEU A 248 -21.66 -7.08 13.67
CA LEU A 248 -21.52 -6.85 15.11
C LEU A 248 -21.34 -8.15 15.87
N SER A 249 -21.95 -9.26 15.43
CA SER A 249 -21.76 -10.58 16.06
C SER A 249 -20.31 -11.06 16.10
N ARG A 250 -19.44 -10.47 15.28
CA ARG A 250 -18.00 -10.78 15.22
C ARG A 250 -17.16 -9.99 16.23
N VAL A 251 -17.76 -9.06 16.97
CA VAL A 251 -17.09 -8.34 18.07
C VAL A 251 -17.04 -9.24 19.29
N GLU A 252 -15.84 -9.38 19.86
CA GLU A 252 -15.60 -10.20 21.04
C GLU A 252 -16.06 -9.46 22.32
N ASP A 253 -15.74 -8.17 22.43
CA ASP A 253 -16.14 -7.33 23.56
C ASP A 253 -17.62 -6.91 23.47
N LYS A 254 -18.44 -7.46 24.37
CA LYS A 254 -19.88 -7.17 24.48
C LYS A 254 -20.18 -5.72 24.81
N ARG A 255 -19.33 -5.05 25.59
CA ARG A 255 -19.47 -3.62 25.90
C ARG A 255 -19.28 -2.81 24.62
N TYR A 256 -18.20 -3.07 23.90
CA TYR A 256 -17.90 -2.36 22.67
C TYR A 256 -18.93 -2.64 21.57
N GLN A 257 -19.46 -3.86 21.52
CA GLN A 257 -20.57 -4.24 20.64
C GLN A 257 -21.82 -3.40 20.90
N ALA A 258 -22.21 -3.22 22.17
CA ALA A 258 -23.34 -2.39 22.55
C ALA A 258 -23.09 -0.90 22.24
N GLU A 259 -21.90 -0.39 22.55
CA GLU A 259 -21.51 0.99 22.25
C GLU A 259 -21.55 1.30 20.75
N LEU A 260 -20.99 0.41 19.92
CA LEU A 260 -21.05 0.54 18.47
C LEU A 260 -22.50 0.55 17.97
N CYS A 261 -23.34 -0.35 18.46
CA CYS A 261 -24.75 -0.40 18.07
C CYS A 261 -25.46 0.93 18.37
N CYS A 262 -25.28 1.48 19.58
CA CYS A 262 -25.87 2.74 19.98
C CYS A 262 -25.34 3.92 19.15
N ASN A 263 -24.03 4.07 19.04
CA ASN A 263 -23.40 5.22 18.38
C ASN A 263 -23.56 5.21 16.85
N SER A 264 -23.60 4.02 16.23
CA SER A 264 -23.73 3.90 14.77
C SER A 264 -25.15 4.08 14.28
N LEU A 265 -26.13 3.70 15.12
CA LEU A 265 -27.52 3.61 14.69
C LEU A 265 -28.38 4.75 15.24
N LEU A 266 -28.25 5.15 16.52
CA LEU A 266 -29.26 6.03 17.14
C LEU A 266 -29.26 7.48 16.62
N ASP A 267 -28.08 8.07 16.39
CA ASP A 267 -27.98 9.50 16.07
C ASP A 267 -28.33 9.85 14.61
N ARG A 268 -28.65 8.85 13.78
CA ARG A 268 -28.67 9.03 12.32
C ARG A 268 -30.02 8.79 11.65
N PHE A 269 -31.00 8.24 12.36
CA PHE A 269 -32.33 7.95 11.78
C PHE A 269 -33.34 9.07 12.00
N ARG A 270 -34.10 9.35 10.93
CA ARG A 270 -35.18 10.35 10.95
C ARG A 270 -36.57 9.73 10.95
N HIS A 271 -36.69 8.44 10.62
CA HIS A 271 -37.98 7.75 10.54
C HIS A 271 -38.30 7.01 11.85
N ALA A 272 -39.50 7.25 12.40
CA ALA A 272 -39.91 6.70 13.70
C ALA A 272 -39.96 5.16 13.73
N GLY A 273 -40.35 4.53 12.62
CA GLY A 273 -40.40 3.06 12.51
C GLY A 273 -39.02 2.41 12.56
N GLU A 274 -38.06 2.96 11.81
CA GLU A 274 -36.67 2.50 11.82
C GLU A 274 -36.02 2.75 13.18
N LEU A 275 -36.25 3.92 13.77
CA LEU A 275 -35.75 4.26 15.11
C LEU A 275 -36.22 3.28 16.18
N THR A 276 -37.48 2.85 16.11
CA THR A 276 -38.03 1.86 17.05
C THR A 276 -37.31 0.52 16.94
N LEU A 277 -37.06 0.03 15.73
CA LEU A 277 -36.31 -1.22 15.51
C LEU A 277 -34.86 -1.11 15.97
N VAL A 278 -34.20 0.01 15.66
CA VAL A 278 -32.83 0.27 16.14
C VAL A 278 -32.77 0.27 17.66
N LEU A 279 -33.71 0.93 18.33
CA LEU A 279 -33.77 0.97 19.80
C LEU A 279 -33.96 -0.43 20.39
N GLN A 280 -34.78 -1.28 19.77
CA GLN A 280 -34.94 -2.67 20.19
C GLN A 280 -33.64 -3.47 20.03
N ILE A 281 -32.93 -3.31 18.91
CA ILE A 281 -31.64 -3.97 18.67
C ILE A 281 -30.59 -3.50 19.68
N ALA A 282 -30.51 -2.18 19.92
CA ALA A 282 -29.58 -1.58 20.88
C ALA A 282 -29.86 -2.04 22.31
N LEU A 283 -31.13 -2.10 22.72
CA LEU A 283 -31.53 -2.60 24.04
C LEU A 283 -31.08 -4.06 24.22
N ARG A 284 -31.31 -4.92 23.23
CA ARG A 284 -30.89 -6.32 23.29
C ARG A 284 -29.36 -6.47 23.47
N TYR A 285 -28.56 -5.66 22.80
CA TYR A 285 -27.10 -5.69 23.00
C TYR A 285 -26.67 -5.15 24.37
N ALA A 286 -27.36 -4.11 24.86
CA ALA A 286 -27.12 -3.60 26.21
C ALA A 286 -27.47 -4.64 27.29
N GLU A 287 -28.57 -5.36 27.13
CA GLU A 287 -28.96 -6.46 28.01
C GLU A 287 -27.94 -7.61 27.99
N GLN A 288 -27.44 -7.99 26.80
CA GLN A 288 -26.38 -9.00 26.68
C GLN A 288 -25.08 -8.57 27.37
N TRP A 289 -24.69 -7.31 27.22
CA TRP A 289 -23.53 -6.77 27.92
C TRP A 289 -23.75 -6.80 29.44
N LEU A 290 -24.90 -6.33 29.93
CA LEU A 290 -25.24 -6.38 31.35
C LEU A 290 -25.19 -7.82 31.89
N ALA A 291 -25.75 -8.79 31.18
CA ALA A 291 -25.68 -10.20 31.58
C ALA A 291 -24.24 -10.70 31.67
N SER A 292 -23.39 -10.39 30.69
CA SER A 292 -21.97 -10.78 30.70
C SER A 292 -21.13 -10.12 31.80
N ALA A 293 -21.60 -9.03 32.40
CA ALA A 293 -20.93 -8.36 33.52
C ALA A 293 -21.26 -8.98 34.89
N HIS A 294 -22.26 -9.88 34.94
CA HIS A 294 -22.69 -10.59 36.16
C HIS A 294 -22.22 -12.05 36.20
N GLU A 295 -21.52 -12.53 35.15
CA GLU A 295 -20.79 -13.80 35.10
C GLU A 295 -19.30 -13.59 35.45
#